data_AF-Q6V0K3-F1
#
_entry.id   AF-Q6V0K3-F1
#
_cell.length_a   1.000
_cell.length_b   1.000
_cell.length_c   1.000
_cell.angle_alpha   90.00
_cell.angle_beta   90.00
_cell.angle_gamma   90.00
#
_symmetry.space_group_name_H-M   'P 1'
#
loop_
_entity.id
_entity.type
_entity.pdbx_description
1 polymer ?
#
loop_
_entity_poly.entity_id
_entity_poly.type
_entity_poly.pdbx_seq_one_letter_code
_entity_poly.pdbx_strand_id
1 'polypeptide(L)'
;ISVFEIEKEAFISVSGDCPLHLDEVRHFLTLCPELSMGWFEEGRLVAFIIGSQWDKDRLTLDALTLHQPKGSTILYHVLAVHRTSRQQGKGPILMWRYLQYLRCLPYVRRAVLMCEDFLVPFY
;
A
#
# COMPACT_ATOMS: atom_id res chain seq x y z
N ILE A 1 -1.27 -17.31 -3.12
CA ILE A 1 -0.58 -16.47 -2.12
C ILE A 1 -1.45 -15.23 -1.93
N SER A 2 -1.92 -15.00 -0.70
CA SER A 2 -2.75 -13.83 -0.36
C SER A 2 -1.85 -12.64 0.02
N VAL A 3 -2.45 -11.44 0.11
CA VAL A 3 -1.81 -10.22 0.63
C VAL A 3 -1.13 -10.50 1.98
N PHE A 4 -1.86 -11.10 2.92
CA PHE A 4 -1.37 -11.36 4.28
C PHE A 4 -0.17 -12.33 4.33
N GLU A 5 -0.10 -13.32 3.43
CA GLU A 5 1.07 -14.21 3.35
C GLU A 5 2.34 -13.46 2.94
N ILE A 6 2.21 -12.47 2.05
CA ILE A 6 3.33 -11.60 1.67
C ILE A 6 3.69 -10.66 2.83
N GLU A 7 2.71 -10.10 3.55
CA GLU A 7 2.99 -9.24 4.71
C GLU A 7 3.68 -9.97 5.85
N LYS A 8 3.25 -11.21 6.13
CA LYS A 8 3.87 -12.04 7.15
C LYS A 8 5.35 -12.28 6.88
N GLU A 9 5.71 -12.50 5.62
CA GLU A 9 7.11 -12.67 5.24
C GLU A 9 7.86 -11.35 5.17
N ALA A 10 7.25 -10.29 4.63
CA ALA A 10 7.91 -9.00 4.41
C ALA A 10 8.11 -8.18 5.68
N PHE A 11 7.20 -8.26 6.65
CA PHE A 11 7.18 -7.42 7.85
C PHE A 11 7.25 -8.25 9.14
N ILE A 12 6.32 -9.18 9.37
CA ILE A 12 6.25 -9.92 10.65
C ILE A 12 7.55 -10.68 10.92
N SER A 13 8.18 -11.25 9.90
CA SER A 13 9.45 -11.96 10.04
C SER A 13 10.65 -11.08 10.42
N VAL A 14 10.54 -9.76 10.23
CA VAL A 14 11.61 -8.77 10.44
C VAL A 14 11.38 -7.98 11.72
N SER A 15 10.17 -7.46 11.93
CA SER A 15 9.84 -6.56 13.05
C SER A 15 8.90 -7.17 14.09
N GLY A 16 8.32 -8.35 13.82
CA GLY A 16 7.31 -8.98 14.67
C GLY A 16 5.88 -8.46 14.48
N ASP A 17 5.68 -7.49 13.58
CA ASP A 17 4.38 -6.87 13.28
C ASP A 17 4.25 -6.56 11.77
N CYS A 18 3.05 -6.23 11.30
CA CYS A 18 2.78 -5.83 9.92
C CYS A 18 1.95 -4.53 9.83
N PRO A 19 2.08 -3.76 8.74
CA PRO A 19 1.31 -2.52 8.58
C PRO A 19 -0.20 -2.71 8.61
N LEU A 20 -0.70 -3.80 8.03
CA LEU A 20 -2.12 -4.17 8.06
C LEU A 20 -2.30 -5.63 8.48
N HIS A 21 -3.17 -5.85 9.45
CA HIS A 21 -3.65 -7.19 9.77
C HIS A 21 -4.69 -7.65 8.74
N LEU A 22 -4.98 -8.96 8.72
CA LEU A 22 -5.91 -9.55 7.75
C LEU A 22 -7.28 -8.86 7.70
N ASP A 23 -7.82 -8.45 8.84
CA ASP A 23 -9.11 -7.78 8.90
C ASP A 23 -9.03 -6.33 8.39
N GLU A 24 -7.90 -5.66 8.57
CA GLU A 24 -7.65 -4.30 8.05
C GLU A 24 -7.43 -4.32 6.53
N VAL A 25 -6.71 -5.33 6.03
CA VAL A 25 -6.61 -5.61 4.59
C VAL A 25 -8.00 -5.80 3.99
N ARG A 26 -8.83 -6.66 4.59
CA ARG A 26 -10.21 -6.88 4.12
C ARG A 26 -11.04 -5.61 4.19
N HIS A 27 -10.87 -4.82 5.24
CA HIS A 27 -11.58 -3.57 5.46
C HIS A 27 -11.35 -2.59 4.30
N PHE A 28 -10.09 -2.29 3.96
CA PHE A 28 -9.77 -1.36 2.87
C PHE A 28 -10.12 -1.91 1.49
N LEU A 29 -9.91 -3.21 1.26
CA LEU A 29 -10.33 -3.86 0.00
C LEU A 29 -11.85 -3.92 -0.17
N THR A 30 -12.62 -3.76 0.92
CA THR A 30 -14.10 -3.68 0.85
C THR A 30 -14.57 -2.24 0.70
N LEU A 31 -13.98 -1.30 1.45
CA LEU A 31 -14.43 0.10 1.47
C LEU A 31 -13.97 0.91 0.27
N CYS A 32 -12.73 0.74 -0.16
CA CYS A 32 -12.11 1.54 -1.23
C CYS A 32 -11.15 0.68 -2.08
N PRO A 33 -11.65 -0.40 -2.71
CA PRO A 33 -10.82 -1.30 -3.54
C PRO A 33 -10.10 -0.58 -4.68
N GLU A 34 -10.68 0.51 -5.20
CA GLU A 34 -10.10 1.34 -6.25
C GLU A 34 -8.78 1.99 -5.84
N LEU A 35 -8.53 2.15 -4.53
CA LEU A 35 -7.28 2.70 -4.01
C LEU A 35 -6.22 1.62 -3.74
N SER A 36 -6.41 0.40 -4.23
CA SER A 36 -5.45 -0.69 -4.13
C SER A 36 -5.00 -1.17 -5.52
N MET A 37 -3.80 -1.74 -5.61
CA MET A 37 -3.27 -2.27 -6.87
C MET A 37 -2.42 -3.51 -6.64
N GLY A 38 -2.67 -4.57 -7.42
CA GLY A 38 -1.91 -5.82 -7.38
C GLY A 38 -1.20 -6.12 -8.69
N TRP A 39 0.00 -6.69 -8.59
CA TRP A 39 0.72 -7.32 -9.70
C TRP A 39 0.52 -8.83 -9.61
N PHE A 40 -0.04 -9.43 -10.66
CA PHE A 40 -0.25 -10.87 -10.76
C PHE A 40 0.63 -11.48 -11.84
N GLU A 41 1.25 -12.61 -11.53
CA GLU A 41 1.98 -13.47 -12.48
C GLU A 41 1.40 -14.87 -12.39
N GLU A 42 0.95 -15.42 -13.52
CA GLU A 42 0.33 -16.77 -13.59
C GLU A 42 -0.79 -16.96 -12.56
N GLY A 43 -1.62 -15.91 -12.36
CA GLY A 43 -2.73 -15.94 -11.39
C GLY A 43 -2.31 -15.81 -9.92
N ARG A 44 -1.03 -15.54 -9.63
CA ARG A 44 -0.51 -15.36 -8.27
C ARG A 44 -0.14 -13.91 -8.01
N LEU A 45 -0.58 -13.37 -6.89
CA LEU A 45 -0.15 -12.05 -6.44
C LEU A 45 1.34 -12.09 -6.08
N VAL A 46 2.14 -11.21 -6.68
CA VAL A 46 3.60 -11.10 -6.45
C VAL A 46 4.03 -9.75 -5.91
N ALA A 47 3.20 -8.71 -6.04
CA ALA A 47 3.40 -7.42 -5.40
C ALA A 47 2.05 -6.71 -5.26
N PHE A 48 1.90 -5.86 -4.24
CA PHE A 48 0.67 -5.09 -4.06
C PHE A 48 0.90 -3.76 -3.34
N ILE A 49 -0.06 -2.87 -3.50
CA ILE A 49 -0.26 -1.64 -2.73
C ILE A 49 -1.68 -1.65 -2.18
N ILE A 50 -1.85 -1.30 -0.90
CA ILE A 50 -3.16 -0.95 -0.31
C ILE A 50 -3.09 0.49 0.17
N GLY A 51 -4.08 1.28 -0.19
CA GLY A 51 -4.21 2.67 0.24
C GLY A 51 -5.63 3.04 0.63
N SER A 52 -5.77 4.18 1.30
CA SER A 52 -7.06 4.81 1.63
C SER A 52 -6.97 6.33 1.49
N GLN A 53 -8.12 7.01 1.52
CA GLN A 53 -8.14 8.48 1.54
C GLN A 53 -7.96 9.02 2.96
N TRP A 54 -7.30 10.17 3.04
CA TRP A 54 -7.09 10.96 4.24
C TRP A 54 -7.39 12.44 3.98
N ASP A 55 -7.97 13.11 4.99
CA ASP A 55 -8.47 14.48 4.89
C ASP A 55 -7.70 15.50 5.74
N LYS A 56 -6.68 15.07 6.50
CA LYS A 56 -5.82 15.96 7.30
C LYS A 56 -4.43 16.11 6.68
N ASP A 57 -3.77 17.22 7.01
CA ASP A 57 -2.45 17.54 6.45
C ASP A 57 -1.35 16.59 6.91
N ARG A 58 -1.41 16.15 8.18
CA ARG A 58 -0.47 15.24 8.81
C ARG A 58 -1.14 13.90 9.09
N LEU A 59 -0.35 12.84 9.03
CA LEU A 59 -0.77 11.52 9.46
C LEU A 59 -0.85 11.50 10.99
N THR A 60 -1.94 10.94 11.48
CA THR A 60 -2.17 10.62 12.90
C THR A 60 -2.31 9.11 13.03
N LEU A 61 -2.29 8.58 14.26
CA LEU A 61 -2.49 7.14 14.47
C LEU A 61 -3.81 6.64 13.84
N ASP A 62 -4.87 7.45 13.94
CA ASP A 62 -6.16 7.16 13.31
C ASP A 62 -6.08 6.96 11.80
N ALA A 63 -5.10 7.57 11.12
CA ALA A 63 -4.97 7.45 9.68
C ALA A 63 -4.65 6.01 9.24
N LEU A 64 -4.06 5.20 10.12
CA LEU A 64 -3.72 3.79 9.84
C LEU A 64 -4.95 2.89 9.67
N THR A 65 -6.08 3.25 10.28
CA THR A 65 -7.28 2.40 10.31
C THR A 65 -8.50 3.05 9.65
N LEU A 66 -8.41 4.32 9.25
CA LEU A 66 -9.53 5.06 8.69
C LEU A 66 -9.42 5.26 7.17
N HIS A 67 -10.59 5.35 6.55
CA HIS A 67 -10.78 5.85 5.19
C HIS A 67 -11.69 7.09 5.25
N GLN A 68 -11.23 8.20 4.68
CA GLN A 68 -11.96 9.46 4.62
C GLN A 68 -12.39 9.76 3.18
N PRO A 69 -13.61 9.40 2.72
CA PRO A 69 -14.01 9.47 1.31
C PRO A 69 -13.92 10.87 0.68
N LYS A 70 -13.96 11.92 1.50
CA LYS A 70 -13.85 13.33 1.08
C LYS A 70 -12.42 13.86 1.12
N GLY A 71 -11.47 13.04 1.56
CA GLY A 71 -10.06 13.36 1.60
C GLY A 71 -9.46 13.44 0.20
N SER A 72 -8.45 14.29 0.06
CA SER A 72 -7.70 14.47 -1.19
C SER A 72 -6.28 13.93 -1.12
N THR A 73 -5.86 13.44 0.03
CA THR A 73 -4.58 12.75 0.22
C THR A 73 -4.82 11.24 0.19
N ILE A 74 -3.99 10.49 -0.54
CA ILE A 74 -3.96 9.03 -0.48
C ILE A 74 -2.84 8.59 0.45
N LEU A 75 -3.19 7.85 1.50
CA LEU A 75 -2.23 7.18 2.36
C LEU A 75 -1.94 5.79 1.82
N TYR A 76 -0.66 5.47 1.65
CA TYR A 76 -0.18 4.14 1.31
C TYR A 76 0.03 3.41 2.63
N HIS A 77 -0.88 2.49 2.95
CA HIS A 77 -0.75 1.68 4.15
C HIS A 77 0.40 0.69 4.02
N VAL A 78 0.54 0.10 2.83
CA VAL A 78 1.55 -0.91 2.56
C VAL A 78 1.89 -0.98 1.08
N LEU A 79 3.19 -1.13 0.79
CA LEU A 79 3.74 -1.60 -0.47
C LEU A 79 4.62 -2.81 -0.16
N ALA A 80 4.30 -3.98 -0.73
CA ALA A 80 5.11 -5.17 -0.53
C ALA A 80 5.28 -5.96 -1.82
N VAL A 81 6.44 -6.60 -1.93
CA VAL A 81 6.81 -7.50 -3.04
C VAL A 81 7.17 -8.85 -2.44
N HIS A 82 6.60 -9.91 -2.99
CA HIS A 82 6.91 -11.29 -2.63
C HIS A 82 8.41 -11.55 -2.77
N ARG A 83 9.02 -12.22 -1.79
CA ARG A 83 10.49 -12.40 -1.69
C ARG A 83 11.19 -12.85 -2.98
N THR A 84 10.63 -13.82 -3.70
CA THR A 84 11.26 -14.37 -4.91
C THR A 84 11.15 -13.44 -6.11
N SER A 85 10.40 -12.36 -5.99
CA SER A 85 10.13 -11.36 -7.01
C SER A 85 10.74 -10.00 -6.66
N ARG A 86 11.46 -9.90 -5.54
CA ARG A 86 12.24 -8.72 -5.14
C ARG A 86 13.47 -8.54 -6.03
N GLN A 87 14.02 -7.33 -6.05
CA GLN A 87 15.21 -6.96 -6.84
C GLN A 87 15.08 -7.16 -8.37
N GLN A 88 13.85 -7.23 -8.87
CA GLN A 88 13.52 -7.35 -10.29
C GLN A 88 12.78 -6.10 -10.81
N GLY A 89 12.87 -4.97 -10.09
CA GLY A 89 12.20 -3.71 -10.46
C GLY A 89 10.68 -3.66 -10.22
N LYS A 90 10.04 -4.75 -9.77
CA LYS A 90 8.58 -4.82 -9.59
C LYS A 90 8.02 -3.78 -8.62
N GLY A 91 8.70 -3.52 -7.51
CA GLY A 91 8.31 -2.49 -6.53
C GLY A 91 8.22 -1.09 -7.16
N PRO A 92 9.33 -0.56 -7.72
CA PRO A 92 9.32 0.71 -8.45
C PRO A 92 8.28 0.79 -9.56
N ILE A 93 8.14 -0.25 -10.38
CA ILE A 93 7.19 -0.26 -11.50
C ILE A 93 5.74 -0.22 -10.99
N LEU A 94 5.41 -1.01 -9.96
CA LEU A 94 4.09 -1.00 -9.35
C LEU A 94 3.77 0.36 -8.73
N MET A 95 4.72 0.95 -8.00
CA MET A 95 4.58 2.28 -7.39
C MET A 95 4.34 3.36 -8.44
N TRP A 96 5.14 3.37 -9.53
CA TRP A 96 4.94 4.30 -10.63
C TRP A 96 3.59 4.12 -11.29
N ARG A 97 3.17 2.88 -11.57
CA ARG A 97 1.87 2.59 -12.15
C ARG A 97 0.72 3.07 -11.25
N TYR A 98 0.84 2.87 -9.95
CA TYR A 98 -0.13 3.32 -8.98
C TYR A 98 -0.19 4.85 -8.91
N LEU A 99 0.93 5.56 -8.90
CA LEU A 99 0.97 7.03 -8.97
C LEU A 99 0.32 7.57 -10.26
N GLN A 100 0.58 6.95 -11.41
CA GLN A 100 -0.07 7.35 -12.66
C GLN A 100 -1.58 7.10 -12.61
N TYR A 101 -2.02 6.00 -12.02
CA TYR A 101 -3.43 5.73 -11.78
C TYR A 101 -4.07 6.78 -10.87
N LEU A 102 -3.43 7.13 -9.75
CA LEU A 102 -3.92 8.16 -8.82
C LEU A 102 -4.07 9.53 -9.50
N ARG A 103 -3.19 9.89 -10.44
CA ARG A 103 -3.30 11.13 -11.22
C ARG A 103 -4.56 11.20 -12.07
N CYS A 104 -5.16 10.08 -12.42
CA CYS A 104 -6.41 10.02 -13.16
C CYS A 104 -7.65 10.22 -12.26
N LEU A 105 -7.47 10.19 -10.93
CA LEU A 105 -8.57 10.39 -9.98
C LEU A 105 -8.72 11.89 -9.68
N PRO A 106 -9.86 12.52 -10.01
CA PRO A 106 -10.00 13.97 -9.98
C PRO A 106 -9.96 14.58 -8.56
N TYR A 107 -10.19 13.76 -7.54
CA TYR A 107 -10.18 14.16 -6.13
C TYR A 107 -8.81 14.00 -5.46
N VAL A 108 -7.86 13.30 -6.09
CA VAL A 108 -6.53 13.07 -5.51
C VAL A 108 -5.60 14.25 -5.80
N ARG A 109 -4.96 14.75 -4.75
CA ARG A 109 -4.01 15.87 -4.81
C ARG A 109 -2.60 15.48 -4.37
N ARG A 110 -2.49 14.48 -3.50
CA ARG A 110 -1.21 14.05 -2.92
C ARG A 110 -1.24 12.58 -2.54
N ALA A 111 -0.09 11.94 -2.62
CA ALA A 111 0.20 10.63 -2.04
C ALA A 111 1.14 10.81 -0.84
N VAL A 112 0.89 10.08 0.25
CA VAL A 112 1.75 10.05 1.44
C VAL A 112 1.95 8.62 1.91
N LEU A 113 3.09 8.36 2.52
CA LEU A 113 3.46 7.06 3.09
C LEU A 113 4.36 7.27 4.29
N MET A 114 4.53 6.22 5.09
CA MET A 114 5.57 6.12 6.10
C MET A 114 6.54 5.01 5.70
N CYS A 115 7.82 5.19 5.98
CA CYS A 115 8.84 4.18 5.74
C CYS A 115 9.99 4.32 6.75
N GLU A 116 10.73 3.23 6.92
CA GLU A 116 11.99 3.23 7.67
C GLU A 116 13.05 4.09 6.96
N ASP A 117 13.98 4.68 7.71
CA ASP A 117 14.99 5.63 7.20
C ASP A 117 15.77 5.11 5.99
N PHE A 118 16.10 3.82 5.95
CA PHE A 118 16.86 3.22 4.86
C PHE A 118 16.07 3.14 3.53
N LEU A 119 14.74 3.31 3.56
CA LEU A 119 13.89 3.37 2.37
C LEU A 119 13.65 4.80 1.88
N VAL A 120 14.06 5.83 2.62
CA VAL A 120 13.89 7.22 2.19
C VAL A 120 14.53 7.50 0.82
N PRO A 121 15.73 6.99 0.46
CA PRO A 121 16.31 7.20 -0.87
C PRO A 121 15.58 6.49 -2.01
N PHE A 122 14.74 5.50 -1.69
CA PHE A 122 13.96 4.74 -2.68
C PHE A 122 12.68 5.49 -3.10
N TYR A 123 12.06 6.19 -2.17
CA TYR A 123 10.81 6.94 -2.37
C TYR A 123 11.05 8.37 -2.85
#